data_AF-A0A1T5GKY0-F1
#
_entry.id   AF-A0A1T5GKY0-F1
#
_cell.length_a   1.000
_cell.length_b   1.000
_cell.length_c   1.000
_cell.angle_alpha   90.00
_cell.angle_beta   90.00
_cell.angle_gamma   90.00
#
_symmetry.space_group_name_H-M   'P 1'
#
loop_
_entity.id
_entity.type
_entity.pdbx_description
1 polymer ?
#
loop_
_entity_poly.entity_id
_entity_poly.type
_entity_poly.pdbx_seq_one_letter_code
_entity_poly.pdbx_strand_id
1 'polypeptide(L)' 'MHKYSKGWFVKQLRDHGILVHPQFKSHLGNYKESELRNLYYRYVEKETETETLDSEQK' A
#
# COMPACT_ATOMS: atom_id res chain seq x y z
N MET A 1 12.15 7.02 10.64
CA MET A 1 10.86 6.28 10.71
C MET A 1 11.17 4.80 10.92
N HIS A 2 10.49 4.13 11.84
CA HIS A 2 10.65 2.68 12.04
C HIS A 2 9.86 1.89 11.00
N LYS A 3 10.45 0.83 10.45
CA LYS A 3 9.79 -0.08 9.50
C LYS A 3 8.52 -0.65 10.13
N TYR A 4 7.44 -0.74 9.35
CA TYR A 4 6.12 -1.21 9.77
C TYR A 4 5.39 -0.35 10.83
N SER A 5 5.87 0.86 11.11
CA SER A 5 5.07 1.83 11.86
C SER A 5 3.95 2.42 10.99
N LYS A 6 2.89 2.94 11.62
CA LYS A 6 1.83 3.72 10.95
C LYS A 6 2.36 4.67 9.87
N GLY A 7 3.33 5.52 10.22
CA GLY A 7 3.86 6.50 9.28
C GLY A 7 4.73 5.88 8.17
N TRP A 8 5.37 4.74 8.43
CA TRP A 8 6.06 3.98 7.38
C TRP A 8 5.07 3.47 6.34
N PHE A 9 3.92 2.91 6.76
CA PHE A 9 2.88 2.50 5.81
C PHE A 9 2.29 3.68 5.02
N VAL A 10 2.02 4.81 5.67
CA VAL A 10 1.56 6.03 4.96
C VAL A 10 2.58 6.46 3.91
N LYS A 11 3.88 6.40 4.23
CA LYS A 11 4.94 6.75 3.27
C LYS A 11 4.94 5.79 2.09
N GLN A 12 4.94 4.48 2.32
CA GLN A 12 4.95 3.49 1.24
C GLN A 12 3.73 3.60 0.32
N LEU A 13 2.53 3.78 0.90
CA LEU A 13 1.32 4.00 0.12
C LEU A 13 1.42 5.25 -0.76
N ARG A 14 1.93 6.37 -0.22
CA ARG A 14 2.11 7.62 -0.98
C ARG A 14 3.18 7.51 -2.07
N ASP A 15 4.29 6.83 -1.77
CA ASP A 15 5.35 6.57 -2.75
C ASP A 15 4.80 5.78 -3.94
N HIS A 16 3.81 4.91 -3.69
CA HIS A 16 3.08 4.12 -4.70
C HIS A 16 1.90 4.87 -5.35
N GLY A 17 1.79 6.18 -5.16
CA GLY A 17 0.72 7.01 -5.73
C GLY A 17 -0.63 6.99 -4.98
N ILE A 18 -0.73 6.26 -3.87
CA ILE A 18 -1.95 6.16 -3.05
C ILE A 18 -1.92 7.27 -2.00
N LEU A 19 -2.49 8.42 -2.34
CA LEU A 19 -2.55 9.59 -1.45
C LEU A 19 -3.72 9.52 -0.46
N VAL A 20 -4.80 8.85 -0.86
CA VAL A 20 -6.06 8.69 -0.10
C VAL A 20 -6.51 7.24 -0.17
N HIS A 21 -7.39 6.83 0.76
CA HIS A 21 -7.96 5.50 0.72
C HIS A 21 -8.75 5.30 -0.60
N PRO A 22 -8.47 4.26 -1.40
CA PRO A 22 -9.04 4.11 -2.74
C PRO A 22 -10.58 3.99 -2.74
N GLN A 23 -11.14 3.31 -1.74
CA GLN A 23 -12.60 3.16 -1.59
C GLN A 23 -13.29 4.38 -0.97
N PHE A 24 -12.77 4.92 0.13
CA PHE A 24 -13.43 5.96 0.93
C PHE A 24 -12.94 7.39 0.65
N LYS A 25 -11.95 7.55 -0.23
CA LYS A 25 -11.32 8.83 -0.63
C LYS A 25 -10.90 9.72 0.55
N SER A 26 -10.58 9.12 1.70
CA SER A 26 -10.19 9.83 2.92
C SER A 26 -8.68 9.77 3.17
N HIS A 27 -8.15 10.73 3.92
CA HIS A 27 -6.71 10.81 4.21
C HIS A 27 -6.21 9.57 4.98
N LEU A 28 -5.08 9.02 4.51
CA LEU A 28 -4.42 7.85 5.14
C LEU A 28 -4.08 8.08 6.62
N GLY A 29 -3.87 9.33 7.04
CA GLY A 29 -3.58 9.68 8.44
C GLY A 29 -4.70 9.35 9.42
N ASN A 30 -5.95 9.27 8.95
CA ASN A 30 -7.12 9.00 9.79
C ASN A 30 -7.30 7.51 10.09
N TYR A 31 -6.63 6.64 9.33
CA TYR A 31 -6.76 5.19 9.46
C TYR A 31 -5.83 4.64 10.54
N LYS A 32 -6.24 3.50 11.11
CA LYS A 32 -5.42 2.75 12.06
C LYS A 32 -4.27 2.05 11.33
N GLU A 33 -3.24 1.68 12.06
CA GLU A 33 -2.08 0.96 11.50
C GLU A 33 -2.49 -0.35 10.81
N SER A 34 -3.44 -1.09 11.38
CA SER A 34 -3.99 -2.32 10.78
C SER A 34 -4.61 -2.09 9.40
N GLU A 35 -5.31 -0.98 9.19
CA GLU A 35 -5.91 -0.65 7.90
C GLU A 35 -4.85 -0.22 6.89
N LEU A 36 -3.87 0.58 7.31
CA LEU A 36 -2.74 0.97 6.47
C LEU A 36 -1.88 -0.24 6.07
N ARG A 37 -1.70 -1.18 6.99
CA ARG A 37 -1.08 -2.47 6.72
C ARG A 37 -1.85 -3.21 5.63
N ASN A 38 -3.16 -3.37 5.78
CA ASN A 38 -3.99 -4.06 4.79
C ASN A 38 -3.96 -3.38 3.41
N LEU A 39 -3.99 -2.05 3.37
CA LEU A 39 -3.84 -1.30 2.12
C LEU A 39 -2.47 -1.56 1.47
N TYR A 40 -1.40 -1.54 2.27
CA TYR A 40 -0.05 -1.82 1.78
C TYR A 40 0.05 -3.22 1.19
N TYR A 41 -0.43 -4.25 1.90
CA TYR A 41 -0.45 -5.62 1.37
C TYR A 41 -1.26 -5.72 0.08
N ARG A 42 -2.39 -5.03 -0.01
CA ARG A 42 -3.32 -5.16 -1.13
C ARG A 42 -2.88 -4.44 -2.39
N TYR A 43 -2.24 -3.28 -2.25
CA TYR A 43 -1.94 -2.40 -3.37
C TYR A 43 -0.45 -2.18 -3.62
N VAL A 44 0.42 -2.50 -2.67
CA VAL A 44 1.86 -2.38 -2.85
C VAL A 44 2.46 -3.78 -2.97
N GLU A 45 2.25 -4.64 -1.98
CA GLU A 45 2.89 -5.97 -1.94
C GLU A 45 2.30 -6.95 -2.96
N LYS A 46 0.98 -6.97 -3.12
CA LYS A 46 0.32 -7.83 -4.11
C LYS A 46 0.54 -7.41 -5.57
N GLU A 47 0.74 -6.12 -5.85
CA GLU A 47 1.10 -5.70 -7.21
C GLU A 47 2.46 -6.29 -7.62
N THR A 48 3.42 -6.37 -6.69
CA THR A 48 4.71 -7.02 -6.93
C THR A 48 4.60 -8.52 -7.27
N GLU A 49 3.59 -9.24 -6.79
CA GLU A 49 3.38 -10.66 -7.14
C GLU A 49 2.74 -10.83 -8.52
N THR A 50 1.84 -9.92 -8.91
CA THR A 50 1.18 -9.98 -10.22
C THR A 50 2.08 -9.55 -11.37
N GLU A 51 3.05 -8.66 -11.13
CA GLU A 51 3.99 -8.22 -12.17
C GLU A 51 5.05 -9.30 -12.51
N THR A 52 5.28 -10.26 -11.62
CA THR A 52 6.18 -11.39 -11.88
C THR A 52 5.55 -12.54 -12.69
N LEU A 53 4.21 -12.61 -12.78
CA LEU A 53 3.53 -13.72 -13.48
C LEU A 53 3.19 -13.42 -14.95
N ASP A 54 3.31 -12.17 -15.39
CA ASP A 54 3.12 -11.79 -16.81
C ASP A 54 4.41 -11.90 -17.64
N SER A 55 5.57 -12.18 -17.01
CA SER A 55 6.86 -12.33 -17.70
C SER A 55 7.22 -13.78 -18.08
N GLU A 56 6.43 -14.77 -17.67
CA GLU A 56 6.66 -16.21 -17.95
C GLU A 56 5.74 -16.78 -19.04
N GLN A 57 5.22 -15.94 -19.94
CA GLN A 57 4.68 -16.40 -21.23
C GLN A 57 5.19 -15.55 -22.39
N LYS A 58 6.44 -15.77 -22.80
CA LYS A 58 6.89 -15.44 -24.15
C LYS A 58 7.89 -16.46 -24.68
#